data_AF-A0A2V7GII8-F1
#
_entry.id   AF-A0A2V7GII8-F1
#
_cell.length_a   1.000
_cell.length_b   1.000
_cell.length_c   1.000
_cell.angle_alpha   90.00
_cell.angle_beta   90.00
_cell.angle_gamma   90.00
#
_symmetry.space_group_name_H-M   'P 1'
#
loop_
_entity.id
_entity.type
_entity.pdbx_description
1 polymer ?
#
loop_
_entity_poly.entity_id
_entity_poly.type
_entity_poly.pdbx_seq_one_letter_code
_entity_poly.pdbx_strand_id
1 'polypeptide(L)'
;MRLAQLAELALDGKAAAGPGGHAVLGDGSAVFVPLAGAIDVQQECRRLAAEVQRLDQQLAALAAKLTNQNFVARAPAEVVARERDKEQAWRNQRGVLAEKLKALGCS
;
A
#
# COMPACT_ATOMS: atom_id res chain seq x y z
N MET A 1 -30.68 -6.87 -11.02
CA MET A 1 -29.43 -6.09 -11.10
C MET A 1 -28.91 -5.90 -9.67
N ARG A 2 -27.75 -6.47 -9.32
CA ARG A 2 -27.23 -6.48 -7.93
C ARG A 2 -26.33 -5.26 -7.74
N LEU A 3 -26.90 -4.17 -7.23
CA LEU A 3 -26.18 -2.92 -6.95
C LEU A 3 -25.44 -3.07 -5.60
N ALA A 4 -24.15 -3.42 -5.67
CA ALA A 4 -23.06 -3.19 -4.70
C ALA A 4 -23.31 -3.21 -3.16
N GLN A 5 -24.40 -3.79 -2.63
CA GLN A 5 -24.72 -3.80 -1.18
C GLN A 5 -24.62 -2.42 -0.52
N LEU A 6 -25.08 -1.35 -1.19
CA LEU A 6 -25.17 -0.03 -0.58
C LEU A 6 -26.22 -0.05 0.55
N ALA A 7 -25.78 0.26 1.77
CA ALA A 7 -26.65 0.36 2.93
C ALA A 7 -27.45 1.67 2.94
N GLU A 8 -26.89 2.75 2.39
CA GLU A 8 -27.52 4.08 2.38
C GLU A 8 -27.03 4.90 1.18
N LEU A 9 -27.92 5.74 0.63
CA LEU A 9 -27.64 6.68 -0.46
C LEU A 9 -28.17 8.05 -0.07
N ALA A 10 -27.27 9.03 0.08
CA ALA A 10 -27.61 10.42 0.36
C ALA A 10 -27.28 11.30 -0.84
N LEU A 11 -28.17 12.24 -1.15
CA LEU A 11 -28.02 13.25 -2.21
C LEU A 11 -28.08 14.63 -1.55
N ASP A 12 -27.01 15.02 -0.87
CA ASP A 12 -26.95 16.24 -0.06
C ASP A 12 -26.14 17.37 -0.70
N GLY A 13 -25.66 17.17 -1.93
CA GLY A 13 -24.92 18.17 -2.71
C GLY A 13 -23.55 18.53 -2.12
N LYS A 14 -23.08 17.78 -1.12
CA LYS A 14 -21.75 17.95 -0.53
C LYS A 14 -20.76 17.04 -1.23
N ALA A 15 -19.59 17.58 -1.56
CA ALA A 15 -18.49 16.78 -2.04
C ALA A 15 -18.09 15.79 -0.94
N ALA A 16 -18.36 14.51 -1.18
CA ALA A 16 -17.92 13.47 -0.28
C ALA A 16 -16.40 13.29 -0.44
N ALA A 17 -15.68 13.29 0.69
CA ALA A 17 -14.24 13.15 0.74
C ALA A 17 -13.88 11.80 1.37
N GLY A 18 -12.90 11.10 0.80
CA GLY A 18 -12.39 9.83 1.31
C GLY A 18 -12.24 8.74 0.25
N PRO A 19 -11.73 7.56 0.63
CA PRO A 19 -11.58 6.43 -0.29
C PRO A 19 -12.94 5.93 -0.78
N GLY A 20 -13.15 5.99 -2.08
CA GLY A 20 -14.43 5.70 -2.70
C GLY A 20 -14.38 5.66 -4.22
N GLY A 21 -15.36 5.01 -4.83
CA GLY A 21 -15.58 5.07 -6.27
C GLY A 21 -16.18 6.42 -6.66
N HIS A 22 -15.70 7.01 -7.76
CA HIS A 22 -16.21 8.27 -8.29
C HIS A 22 -16.62 8.11 -9.76
N ALA A 23 -17.76 8.66 -10.14
CA ALA A 23 -18.18 8.76 -11.53
C ALA A 23 -18.87 10.11 -11.79
N VAL A 24 -18.61 10.72 -12.95
CA VAL A 24 -19.32 11.91 -13.42
C VAL A 24 -20.25 11.48 -14.55
N LEU A 25 -21.53 11.83 -14.43
CA LEU A 25 -22.56 11.50 -15.42
C LEU A 25 -22.60 12.58 -16.51
N GLY A 26 -23.21 12.25 -17.65
CA GLY A 26 -23.24 13.15 -18.82
C GLY A 26 -23.99 14.46 -18.60
N ASP A 27 -24.79 14.56 -17.54
CA ASP A 27 -25.50 15.78 -17.12
C ASP A 27 -24.70 16.64 -16.13
N GLY A 28 -23.45 16.27 -15.83
CA GLY A 28 -22.57 17.00 -14.92
C GLY A 28 -22.77 16.65 -13.44
N SER A 29 -23.71 15.75 -13.11
CA SER A 29 -23.82 15.23 -11.74
C SER A 29 -22.69 14.25 -11.43
N ALA A 30 -22.28 14.20 -10.16
CA ALA A 30 -21.23 13.30 -9.69
C ALA A 30 -21.78 12.29 -8.68
N VAL A 31 -21.40 11.03 -8.83
CA VAL A 31 -21.71 9.94 -7.91
C VAL A 31 -20.43 9.57 -7.17
N PHE A 32 -20.51 9.62 -5.83
CA PHE A 32 -19.49 9.07 -4.96
C PHE A 32 -20.07 7.86 -4.21
N VAL A 33 -19.34 6.76 -4.23
CA VAL A 33 -19.64 5.58 -3.43
C VAL A 33 -18.55 5.46 -2.36
N PRO A 34 -18.85 5.84 -1.09
CA PRO A 34 -17.94 5.61 0.00
C PRO A 34 -17.66 4.11 0.14
N LEU A 35 -16.40 3.70 0.30
CA LEU A 35 -16.08 2.31 0.64
C LEU A 35 -16.37 1.96 2.11
N ALA A 36 -16.90 2.93 2.88
CA ALA A 36 -17.27 2.76 4.27
C ALA A 36 -18.44 1.78 4.39
N GLY A 37 -18.15 0.53 4.77
CA GLY A 37 -19.13 -0.53 4.98
C GLY A 37 -18.70 -1.93 4.52
N ALA A 38 -17.69 -2.06 3.64
CA ALA A 38 -17.25 -3.36 3.13
C ALA A 38 -15.82 -3.76 3.54
N ILE A 39 -14.99 -2.82 3.99
CA ILE A 39 -13.62 -3.05 4.48
C ILE A 39 -13.42 -2.17 5.72
N ASP A 40 -12.98 -2.75 6.84
CA ASP A 40 -12.46 -1.97 7.96
C ASP A 40 -11.13 -1.34 7.50
N VAL A 41 -11.22 -0.13 6.94
CA VAL A 41 -10.07 0.61 6.40
C VAL A 41 -9.02 0.82 7.49
N GLN A 42 -9.43 0.99 8.74
CA GLN A 42 -8.50 1.14 9.86
C GLN A 42 -7.75 -0.17 10.15
N GLN A 43 -8.44 -1.30 10.12
CA GLN A 43 -7.80 -2.62 10.22
C GLN A 43 -6.84 -2.87 9.05
N GLU A 44 -7.25 -2.57 7.82
CA GLU A 44 -6.40 -2.78 6.64
C GLU A 44 -5.18 -1.86 6.67
N CYS A 45 -5.33 -0.62 7.13
CA CYS A 45 -4.21 0.28 7.33
C CYS A 45 -3.24 -0.20 8.41
N ARG A 46 -3.74 -0.74 9.53
CA ARG A 46 -2.89 -1.36 10.55
C ARG A 46 -2.13 -2.56 10.00
N ARG A 47 -2.80 -3.42 9.21
CA ARG A 47 -2.19 -4.60 8.58
C ARG A 47 -1.08 -4.19 7.62
N LEU A 48 -1.36 -3.25 6.72
CA LEU A 48 -0.40 -2.73 5.74
C LEU A 48 0.77 -2.00 6.41
N ALA A 49 0.52 -1.19 7.44
CA ALA A 49 1.57 -0.50 8.19
C ALA A 49 2.50 -1.49 8.90
N ALA A 50 1.96 -2.54 9.52
CA ALA A 50 2.76 -3.59 10.13
C ALA A 50 3.60 -4.35 9.08
N GLU A 51 3.05 -4.59 7.89
CA GLU A 51 3.79 -5.24 6.80
C GLU A 51 4.92 -4.35 6.25
N VAL A 52 4.69 -3.05 6.10
CA VAL A 52 5.73 -2.06 5.76
C VAL A 52 6.83 -2.04 6.80
N GLN A 53 6.48 -1.97 8.09
CA GLN A 53 7.46 -1.97 9.18
C GLN A 53 8.29 -3.25 9.21
N ARG A 54 7.68 -4.41 8.95
CA ARG A 54 8.40 -5.69 8.85
C ARG A 54 9.40 -5.67 7.70
N LEU A 55 9.00 -5.17 6.53
CA LEU A 55 9.90 -5.02 5.38
C LEU A 55 11.03 -4.04 5.67
N ASP A 56 10.77 -2.95 6.39
CA ASP A 56 11.79 -1.98 6.79
C ASP A 56 12.87 -2.61 7.69
N GLN A 57 12.47 -3.42 8.67
CA GLN A 57 13.42 -4.14 9.52
C GLN A 57 14.26 -5.15 8.72
N GLN A 58 13.62 -5.86 7.79
CA GLN A 58 14.28 -6.82 6.91
C GLN A 58 15.27 -6.15 5.96
N LEU A 59 14.90 -5.01 5.38
CA LEU A 59 15.76 -4.18 4.55
C LEU A 59 16.93 -3.61 5.34
N ALA A 60 16.72 -3.16 6.58
CA ALA A 60 17.80 -2.66 7.43
C ALA A 60 18.85 -3.75 7.72
N ALA A 61 18.41 -4.97 8.05
CA ALA A 61 19.30 -6.09 8.28
C ALA A 61 20.08 -6.48 7.01
N LEU A 62 19.41 -6.47 5.86
CA LEU A 62 20.01 -6.80 4.57
C LEU A 62 21.02 -5.73 4.12
N ALA A 63 20.67 -4.45 4.27
CA ALA A 63 21.56 -3.34 4.01
C ALA A 63 22.81 -3.41 4.87
N ALA A 64 22.68 -3.68 6.18
CA ALA A 64 23.83 -3.84 7.07
C ALA A 64 24.77 -4.96 6.60
N LYS A 65 24.21 -6.10 6.15
CA LYS A 65 24.97 -7.22 5.59
C LYS A 65 25.70 -6.82 4.30
N LEU A 66 25.04 -6.09 3.40
CA LEU A 66 25.59 -5.64 2.13
C LEU A 66 26.60 -4.48 2.26
N THR A 67 26.52 -3.67 3.32
CA THR A 67 27.53 -2.64 3.64
C THR A 67 28.77 -3.19 4.33
N ASN A 68 28.69 -4.40 4.88
CA ASN A 68 29.82 -5.04 5.54
C ASN A 68 30.85 -5.49 4.50
N GLN A 69 31.97 -4.77 4.41
CA GLN A 69 33.04 -5.03 3.45
C GLN A 69 33.62 -6.45 3.58
N ASN A 70 33.68 -7.02 4.79
CA ASN A 70 34.14 -8.40 4.98
C ASN A 70 33.20 -9.42 4.33
N PHE A 71 31.89 -9.17 4.37
CA PHE A 71 30.92 -10.03 3.70
C PHE A 71 31.04 -9.90 2.18
N VAL A 72 31.05 -8.67 1.66
CA VAL A 72 31.11 -8.42 0.20
C VAL A 72 32.42 -8.94 -0.41
N ALA A 73 33.54 -8.83 0.30
CA ALA A 73 34.84 -9.27 -0.20
C ALA A 73 35.05 -10.80 -0.12
N ARG A 74 34.39 -11.49 0.81
CA ARG A 74 34.61 -12.93 1.06
C ARG A 74 33.50 -13.83 0.55
N ALA A 75 32.27 -13.31 0.42
CA ALA A 75 31.15 -14.11 -0.06
C ALA A 75 31.27 -14.34 -1.58
N PRO A 76 30.82 -15.50 -2.09
CA PRO A 76 30.73 -15.73 -3.52
C PRO A 76 29.91 -14.64 -4.21
N ALA A 77 30.34 -14.22 -5.40
CA ALA A 77 29.68 -13.16 -6.16
C ALA A 77 28.18 -13.42 -6.39
N GLU A 78 27.80 -14.68 -6.63
CA GLU A 78 26.40 -15.08 -6.78
C GLU A 78 25.57 -14.84 -5.50
N VAL A 79 26.16 -15.08 -4.32
CA VAL A 79 25.47 -14.83 -3.04
C VAL A 79 25.25 -13.32 -2.86
N VAL A 80 26.27 -12.50 -3.12
CA VAL A 80 26.15 -11.04 -3.03
C VAL A 80 25.11 -10.50 -4.02
N ALA A 81 25.09 -11.02 -5.25
CA ALA A 81 24.11 -10.66 -6.26
C ALA A 81 22.68 -11.01 -5.81
N ARG A 82 22.44 -12.23 -5.35
CA ARG A 82 21.13 -12.67 -4.84
C ARG A 82 20.63 -11.81 -3.68
N GLU A 83 21.51 -11.41 -2.77
CA GLU A 83 21.14 -10.54 -1.65
C GLU A 83 20.78 -9.12 -2.12
N ARG A 84 21.46 -8.58 -3.14
CA ARG A 84 21.10 -7.29 -3.76
C ARG A 84 19.79 -7.36 -4.53
N ASP A 85 19.55 -8.43 -5.27
CA ASP A 85 18.28 -8.64 -5.98
C ASP A 85 17.10 -8.72 -5.00
N LYS A 86 17.31 -9.43 -3.89
CA LYS A 86 16.35 -9.53 -2.79
C LYS A 86 16.09 -8.17 -2.14
N GLU A 87 17.13 -7.37 -1.92
CA GLU A 87 16.99 -6.01 -1.41
C GLU A 87 16.11 -5.16 -2.34
N GLN A 88 16.37 -5.20 -3.65
CA GLN A 88 15.59 -4.46 -4.63
C GLN A 88 14.12 -4.92 -4.66
N ALA A 89 13.88 -6.22 -4.65
CA ALA A 89 12.52 -6.78 -4.64
C ALA A 89 11.73 -6.32 -3.41
N TRP A 90 12.37 -6.34 -2.23
CA TRP A 90 11.74 -5.88 -1.00
C TRP A 90 11.50 -4.37 -0.98
N ARG A 91 12.41 -3.55 -1.50
CA ARG A 91 12.20 -2.10 -1.67
C ARG A 91 10.98 -1.81 -2.56
N ASN A 92 10.88 -2.53 -3.68
CA ASN A 92 9.74 -2.39 -4.59
C ASN A 92 8.42 -2.77 -3.91
N GLN A 93 8.37 -3.92 -3.23
CA GLN A 93 7.18 -4.36 -2.50
C GLN A 93 6.78 -3.34 -1.42
N ARG A 94 7.75 -2.88 -0.62
CA ARG A 94 7.52 -1.86 0.42
C ARG A 94 6.98 -0.56 -0.16
N GLY A 95 7.50 -0.12 -1.32
CA GLY A 95 6.98 1.04 -2.04
C GLY A 95 5.51 0.88 -2.45
N VAL A 96 5.14 -0.26 -3.03
CA VAL A 96 3.75 -0.55 -3.41
C VAL A 96 2.81 -0.52 -2.21
N LEU A 97 3.21 -1.09 -1.07
CA LEU A 97 2.39 -1.07 0.14
C LEU A 97 2.26 0.34 0.74
N ALA A 98 3.33 1.13 0.69
CA ALA A 98 3.31 2.51 1.16
C ALA A 98 2.38 3.40 0.31
N GLU A 99 2.39 3.23 -1.01
CA GLU A 99 1.46 3.95 -1.90
C GLU A 99 0.00 3.54 -1.65
N LYS A 100 -0.26 2.25 -1.37
CA LYS A 100 -1.60 1.79 -0.97
C LYS A 100 -2.06 2.43 0.34
N LEU A 101 -1.19 2.54 1.35
CA LEU A 101 -1.52 3.24 2.61
C LEU A 101 -1.91 4.70 2.38
N LYS A 102 -1.19 5.41 1.51
CA LYS A 102 -1.53 6.80 1.13
C LYS A 102 -2.87 6.86 0.41
N ALA A 103 -3.11 5.95 -0.54
CA ALA A 103 -4.36 5.88 -1.30
C ALA A 103 -5.59 5.61 -0.40
N LEU A 104 -5.39 4.90 0.71
CA LEU A 104 -6.43 4.66 1.73
C LEU A 104 -6.60 5.82 2.72
N GLY A 105 -5.77 6.87 2.65
CA GLY A 105 -5.84 8.03 3.53
C GLY A 105 -5.28 7.79 4.94
N CYS A 106 -4.39 6.81 5.09
CA CYS A 106 -3.82 6.40 6.39
C CYS A 106 -2.42 6.96 6.65
N SER A 107 -2.03 8.00 5.92
CA SER A 107 -0.74 8.70 6.03
C SER A 107 -0.73 9.72 7.17
#